data_AF-A0A7X3TD74-F1
#
_entry.id   AF-A0A7X3TD74-F1
#
_cell.length_a   1.000
_cell.length_b   1.000
_cell.length_c   1.000
_cell.angle_alpha   90.00
_cell.angle_beta   90.00
_cell.angle_gamma   90.00
#
_symmetry.space_group_name_H-M   'P 1'
#
loop_
_entity.id
_entity.type
_entity.pdbx_description
1 polymer ?
#
loop_
_entity_poly.entity_id
_entity_poly.type
_entity_poly.pdbx_seq_one_letter_code
_entity_poly.pdbx_strand_id
1 'polypeptide(L)'
;MIARVQSLGSGGQAVALNEEVCAYLVAVIVRDLDLHAHFPETPETFPKFFSPGPLSRLKLAKIPFLEMFERLVALDPNADVYFESLAALHKARLKYERILETQAVPNLDQVGPRGLLQYGGMNPKMLAGFLLWRKWIFDIDNRAGQETGYLFEPIIAAAIGGVPASARKSPVKRRKDSNKGRQVDCLRENRAYEIKIRMTIAASGQGRWGEELEFPEDCRQSGYVPVLIVLDPTPSPKLDELRAAFLNAGGEVYVGQDAWAHLEHLAGSTMARFLEQYVHNPLQVLLAEEPTQLPDLLLAMGDEYLTIRVGDEEFSIPRTRTGED
;
A
#
# COMPACT_ATOMS: atom_id res chain seq x y z
N MET A 1 3.72 -9.11 -19.29
CA MET A 1 3.10 -8.17 -18.33
C MET A 1 1.59 -8.38 -18.21
N ILE A 2 0.81 -8.22 -19.29
CA ILE A 2 -0.66 -8.32 -19.31
C ILE A 2 -1.18 -9.62 -18.67
N ALA A 3 -0.61 -10.77 -19.03
CA ALA A 3 -0.99 -12.06 -18.44
C ALA A 3 -0.85 -12.11 -16.90
N ARG A 4 0.12 -11.38 -16.32
CA ARG A 4 0.31 -11.27 -14.86
C ARG A 4 -0.72 -10.33 -14.21
N VAL A 5 -1.14 -9.28 -14.93
CA VAL A 5 -2.23 -8.42 -14.47
C VAL A 5 -3.57 -9.15 -14.53
N GLN A 6 -3.76 -10.03 -15.52
CA GLN A 6 -4.97 -10.85 -15.64
C GLN A 6 -4.93 -12.13 -14.79
N SER A 7 -3.79 -12.50 -14.20
CA SER A 7 -3.72 -13.65 -13.29
C SER A 7 -4.21 -13.31 -11.88
N LEU A 8 -4.76 -14.31 -11.19
CA LEU A 8 -4.98 -14.27 -9.75
C LEU A 8 -3.64 -14.03 -9.04
N GLY A 9 -3.63 -13.11 -8.08
CA GLY A 9 -2.50 -12.94 -7.15
C GLY A 9 -2.42 -14.08 -6.13
N SER A 10 -1.51 -13.94 -5.14
CA SER A 10 -1.40 -14.90 -4.04
C SER A 10 -2.44 -14.65 -2.93
N GLY A 11 -3.08 -15.72 -2.45
CA GLY A 11 -4.00 -15.71 -1.31
C GLY A 11 -5.49 -15.83 -1.70
N GLY A 12 -6.33 -16.31 -0.78
CA GLY A 12 -7.74 -16.65 -1.05
C GLY A 12 -8.66 -15.47 -1.42
N GLN A 13 -8.16 -14.24 -1.33
CA GLN A 13 -8.88 -13.00 -1.68
C GLN A 13 -8.21 -12.27 -2.84
N ALA A 14 -7.31 -12.93 -3.57
CA ALA A 14 -6.65 -12.33 -4.71
C ALA A 14 -7.64 -12.09 -5.87
N VAL A 15 -7.42 -11.02 -6.62
CA VAL A 15 -8.31 -10.59 -7.70
C VAL A 15 -7.55 -10.52 -9.03
N ALA A 16 -8.19 -11.01 -10.09
CA ALA A 16 -7.75 -10.89 -11.47
C ALA A 16 -8.49 -9.71 -12.15
N LEU A 17 -7.79 -8.94 -12.98
CA LEU A 17 -8.41 -7.85 -13.72
C LEU A 17 -8.90 -8.37 -15.08
N ASN A 18 -10.14 -8.06 -15.44
CA ASN A 18 -10.67 -8.36 -16.77
C ASN A 18 -10.30 -7.24 -17.77
N GLU A 19 -10.59 -7.45 -19.05
CA GLU A 19 -10.26 -6.47 -20.09
C GLU A 19 -10.97 -5.13 -19.93
N GLU A 20 -12.20 -5.09 -19.42
CA GLU A 20 -12.92 -3.83 -19.20
C GLU A 20 -12.23 -2.96 -18.15
N VAL A 21 -11.72 -3.58 -17.08
CA VAL A 21 -10.93 -2.88 -16.05
C VAL A 21 -9.58 -2.47 -16.62
N CYS A 22 -8.90 -3.33 -17.37
CA CYS A 22 -7.64 -2.97 -18.01
C CYS A 22 -7.81 -1.80 -18.99
N ALA A 23 -8.88 -1.77 -19.79
CA ALA A 23 -9.22 -0.65 -20.67
C ALA A 23 -9.43 0.65 -19.88
N TYR A 24 -10.13 0.57 -18.74
CA TYR A 24 -10.28 1.71 -17.83
C TYR A 24 -8.94 2.23 -17.31
N LEU A 25 -8.03 1.34 -16.88
CA LEU A 25 -6.72 1.75 -16.39
C LEU A 25 -5.87 2.41 -17.48
N VAL A 26 -5.93 1.93 -18.73
CA VAL A 26 -5.27 2.60 -19.86
C VAL A 26 -5.88 3.98 -20.11
N ALA A 27 -7.21 4.10 -20.10
CA ALA A 27 -7.89 5.40 -20.25
C ALA A 27 -7.52 6.38 -19.12
N VAL A 28 -7.34 5.89 -17.89
CA VAL A 28 -6.83 6.70 -16.77
C VAL A 28 -5.44 7.26 -17.11
N ILE A 29 -4.50 6.43 -17.60
CA ILE A 29 -3.15 6.90 -17.96
C ILE A 29 -3.21 7.88 -19.13
N VAL A 30 -4.05 7.63 -20.13
CA VAL A 30 -4.29 8.57 -21.25
C VAL A 30 -4.72 9.93 -20.73
N ARG A 31 -5.65 9.96 -19.76
CA ARG A 31 -6.08 11.20 -19.11
C ARG A 31 -4.94 11.84 -18.34
N ASP A 32 -4.24 11.05 -17.54
CA ASP A 32 -3.20 11.55 -16.66
C ASP A 32 -2.00 12.09 -17.43
N LEU A 33 -1.73 11.60 -18.65
CA LEU A 33 -0.65 12.07 -19.54
C LEU A 33 -1.12 13.06 -20.62
N ASP A 34 -2.37 13.50 -20.56
CA ASP A 34 -2.97 14.45 -21.51
C ASP A 34 -2.95 13.96 -22.98
N LEU A 35 -3.08 12.64 -23.20
CA LEU A 35 -2.93 11.99 -24.50
C LEU A 35 -4.24 11.79 -25.28
N HIS A 36 -5.37 12.35 -24.84
CA HIS A 36 -6.71 12.08 -25.41
C HIS A 36 -6.79 12.20 -26.95
N ALA A 37 -6.04 13.12 -27.57
CA ALA A 37 -5.99 13.28 -29.02
C ALA A 37 -5.55 12.02 -29.78
N HIS A 38 -4.81 11.13 -29.13
CA HIS A 38 -4.35 9.85 -29.69
C HIS A 38 -5.29 8.67 -29.41
N PHE A 39 -6.34 8.87 -28.62
CA PHE A 39 -7.25 7.83 -28.14
C PHE A 39 -8.71 8.27 -28.24
N PRO A 40 -9.24 8.50 -29.46
CA PRO A 40 -10.63 8.93 -29.68
C PRO A 40 -11.68 7.93 -29.17
N GLU A 41 -11.29 6.68 -28.94
CA GLU A 41 -12.12 5.63 -28.34
C GLU A 41 -12.35 5.80 -26.83
N THR A 42 -11.55 6.64 -26.15
CA THR A 42 -11.74 6.94 -24.72
C THR A 42 -12.89 7.92 -24.53
N PRO A 43 -13.85 7.65 -23.62
CA PRO A 43 -14.89 8.62 -23.31
C PRO A 43 -14.30 9.91 -22.74
N GLU A 44 -14.87 11.07 -23.09
CA GLU A 44 -14.47 12.36 -22.52
C GLU A 44 -14.62 12.39 -21.00
N THR A 45 -15.64 11.71 -20.48
CA THR A 45 -15.93 11.65 -19.04
C THR A 45 -16.10 10.22 -18.58
N PHE A 46 -15.31 9.83 -17.58
CA PHE A 46 -15.40 8.55 -16.87
C PHE A 46 -14.88 8.75 -15.43
N PRO A 47 -15.18 7.82 -14.49
CA PRO A 47 -14.77 7.97 -13.10
C PRO A 47 -13.26 8.22 -12.93
N LYS A 48 -12.90 9.04 -11.94
CA LYS A 48 -11.50 9.17 -11.50
C LYS A 48 -11.10 7.92 -10.72
N PHE A 49 -9.81 7.62 -10.67
CA PHE A 49 -9.32 6.41 -9.98
C PHE A 49 -9.76 6.33 -8.52
N PHE A 50 -9.64 7.43 -7.75
CA PHE A 50 -10.09 7.53 -6.37
C PHE A 50 -11.49 8.18 -6.23
N SER A 51 -12.35 8.10 -7.24
CA SER A 51 -13.73 8.58 -7.06
C SER A 51 -14.47 7.73 -6.02
N PRO A 52 -15.31 8.33 -5.16
CA PRO A 52 -16.18 7.59 -4.25
C PRO A 52 -17.12 6.63 -4.99
N GLY A 53 -17.43 5.50 -4.36
CA GLY A 53 -18.34 4.47 -4.88
C GLY A 53 -17.66 3.12 -5.10
N PRO A 54 -18.45 2.09 -5.51
CA PRO A 54 -17.96 0.73 -5.61
C PRO A 54 -16.94 0.57 -6.75
N LEU A 55 -15.84 -0.15 -6.49
CA LEU A 55 -14.78 -0.35 -7.48
C LEU A 55 -15.24 -1.12 -8.72
N SER A 56 -16.34 -1.88 -8.64
CA SER A 56 -16.98 -2.58 -9.76
C SER A 56 -17.44 -1.65 -10.89
N ARG A 57 -17.54 -0.33 -10.64
CA ARG A 57 -17.84 0.69 -11.66
C ARG A 57 -16.61 1.17 -12.43
N LEU A 58 -15.39 0.88 -11.95
CA LEU A 58 -14.14 1.34 -12.55
C LEU A 58 -13.73 0.45 -13.73
N LYS A 59 -14.52 0.51 -14.81
CA LYS A 59 -14.37 -0.31 -16.00
C LYS A 59 -14.94 0.38 -17.23
N LEU A 60 -14.40 0.08 -18.41
CA LEU A 60 -14.89 0.58 -19.69
C LEU A 60 -15.20 -0.60 -20.62
N ALA A 61 -16.48 -0.77 -20.97
CA ALA A 61 -16.92 -1.84 -21.85
C ALA A 61 -16.73 -1.48 -23.32
N LYS A 62 -16.52 -2.51 -24.16
CA LYS A 62 -16.42 -2.39 -25.64
C LYS A 62 -15.26 -1.50 -26.14
N ILE A 63 -14.19 -1.40 -25.36
CA ILE A 63 -12.96 -0.68 -25.73
C ILE A 63 -11.86 -1.69 -26.05
N PRO A 64 -11.09 -1.54 -27.15
CA PRO A 64 -10.04 -2.47 -27.54
C PRO A 64 -8.78 -2.27 -26.67
N PHE A 65 -8.79 -2.86 -25.47
CA PHE A 65 -7.70 -2.72 -24.48
C PHE A 65 -6.31 -2.98 -25.06
N LEU A 66 -6.09 -4.09 -25.77
CA LEU A 66 -4.77 -4.46 -26.27
C LEU A 66 -4.21 -3.43 -27.25
N GLU A 67 -5.02 -3.00 -28.22
CA GLU A 67 -4.62 -2.00 -29.21
C GLU A 67 -4.31 -0.64 -28.56
N MET A 68 -5.12 -0.24 -27.57
CA MET A 68 -4.85 0.97 -26.81
C MET A 68 -3.56 0.88 -25.99
N PHE A 69 -3.32 -0.25 -25.34
CA PHE A 69 -2.12 -0.44 -24.53
C PHE A 69 -0.85 -0.42 -25.40
N GLU A 70 -0.86 -1.10 -26.54
CA GLU A 70 0.26 -1.08 -27.50
C GLU A 70 0.54 0.33 -28.01
N ARG A 71 -0.51 1.10 -28.34
CA ARG A 71 -0.38 2.51 -28.74
C ARG A 71 0.20 3.36 -27.62
N LEU A 72 -0.24 3.17 -26.37
CA LEU A 72 0.24 3.92 -25.23
C LEU A 72 1.74 3.68 -24.96
N VAL A 73 2.18 2.42 -25.00
CA VAL A 73 3.60 2.05 -24.84
C VAL A 73 4.46 2.60 -25.99
N ALA A 74 3.91 2.73 -27.19
CA ALA A 74 4.60 3.37 -28.30
C ALA A 74 4.76 4.90 -28.13
N LEU A 75 3.89 5.54 -27.34
CA LEU A 75 3.90 6.99 -27.09
C LEU A 75 4.75 7.38 -25.86
N ASP A 76 4.78 6.55 -24.82
CA ASP A 76 5.56 6.81 -23.60
C ASP A 76 6.32 5.53 -23.15
N PRO A 77 7.66 5.59 -23.02
CA PRO A 77 8.49 4.44 -22.66
C PRO A 77 8.28 3.93 -21.23
N ASN A 78 7.59 4.67 -20.35
CA ASN A 78 7.25 4.26 -18.98
C ASN A 78 5.77 3.87 -18.83
N ALA A 79 4.98 3.89 -19.91
CA ALA A 79 3.55 3.58 -19.85
C ALA A 79 3.25 2.18 -19.31
N ASP A 80 4.12 1.20 -19.59
CA ASP A 80 3.97 -0.17 -19.14
C ASP A 80 4.19 -0.29 -17.62
N VAL A 81 5.21 0.39 -17.08
CA VAL A 81 5.47 0.51 -15.64
C VAL A 81 4.34 1.26 -14.94
N TYR A 82 3.84 2.35 -15.53
CA TYR A 82 2.68 3.08 -15.03
C TYR A 82 1.47 2.16 -14.92
N PHE A 83 1.13 1.45 -16.02
CA PHE A 83 0.01 0.51 -16.06
C PHE A 83 0.15 -0.61 -15.04
N GLU A 84 1.32 -1.20 -14.91
CA GLU A 84 1.58 -2.24 -13.91
C GLU A 84 1.36 -1.72 -12.48
N SER A 85 1.87 -0.52 -12.18
CA SER A 85 1.80 0.09 -10.85
C SER A 85 0.36 0.46 -10.50
N LEU A 86 -0.38 1.03 -11.45
CA LEU A 86 -1.78 1.37 -11.29
C LEU A 86 -2.67 0.12 -11.16
N ALA A 87 -2.36 -0.95 -11.92
CA ALA A 87 -3.04 -2.23 -11.81
C ALA A 87 -2.78 -2.91 -10.46
N ALA A 88 -1.55 -2.84 -9.94
CA ALA A 88 -1.21 -3.36 -8.62
C ALA A 88 -2.01 -2.63 -7.52
N LEU A 89 -2.06 -1.29 -7.59
CA LEU A 89 -2.86 -0.47 -6.68
C LEU A 89 -4.36 -0.78 -6.78
N HIS A 90 -4.90 -0.95 -7.97
CA HIS A 90 -6.30 -1.31 -8.16
C HIS A 90 -6.62 -2.71 -7.59
N LYS A 91 -5.76 -3.69 -7.82
CA LYS A 91 -5.90 -5.04 -7.23
C LYS A 91 -5.87 -5.00 -5.70
N ALA A 92 -4.98 -4.22 -5.10
CA ALA A 92 -4.92 -4.09 -3.65
C ALA A 92 -6.21 -3.47 -3.08
N ARG A 93 -6.78 -2.47 -3.76
CA ARG A 93 -8.08 -1.88 -3.37
C ARG A 93 -9.22 -2.89 -3.46
N LEU A 94 -9.30 -3.68 -4.54
CA LEU A 94 -10.30 -4.75 -4.69
C LEU A 94 -10.12 -5.84 -3.62
N LYS A 95 -8.88 -6.20 -3.31
CA LYS A 95 -8.58 -7.15 -2.23
C LYS A 95 -9.01 -6.60 -0.87
N TYR A 96 -8.85 -5.30 -0.62
CA TYR A 96 -9.34 -4.68 0.61
C TYR A 96 -10.87 -4.65 0.70
N GLU A 97 -11.59 -4.35 -0.39
CA GLU A 97 -13.05 -4.54 -0.42
C GLU A 97 -13.42 -5.99 -0.06
N ARG A 98 -12.75 -6.98 -0.65
CA ARG A 98 -12.97 -8.40 -0.33
C ARG A 98 -12.66 -8.75 1.13
N ILE A 99 -11.66 -8.12 1.74
CA ILE A 99 -11.36 -8.28 3.17
C ILE A 99 -12.55 -7.81 4.01
N LEU A 100 -13.12 -6.65 3.71
CA LEU A 100 -14.28 -6.12 4.42
C LEU A 100 -15.52 -7.02 4.24
N GLU A 101 -15.75 -7.52 3.02
CA GLU A 101 -16.85 -8.44 2.71
C GLU A 101 -16.79 -9.75 3.51
N THR A 102 -15.59 -10.30 3.71
CA THR A 102 -15.40 -11.67 4.23
C THR A 102 -14.79 -11.73 5.64
N GLN A 103 -14.46 -10.61 6.29
CA GLN A 103 -13.83 -10.66 7.62
C GLN A 103 -14.78 -11.33 8.63
N ALA A 104 -14.36 -12.45 9.21
CA ALA A 104 -15.18 -13.18 10.17
C ALA A 104 -15.42 -12.36 11.45
N VAL A 105 -16.58 -12.57 12.08
CA VAL A 105 -16.84 -12.08 13.43
C VAL A 105 -15.97 -12.88 14.39
N PRO A 106 -15.14 -12.24 15.24
CA PRO A 106 -14.33 -12.97 16.21
C PRO A 106 -15.22 -13.63 17.26
N ASN A 107 -14.68 -14.65 17.93
CA ASN A 107 -15.32 -15.28 19.08
C ASN A 107 -14.62 -14.90 20.40
N LEU A 108 -15.28 -15.16 21.53
CA LEU A 108 -14.73 -14.82 22.85
C LEU A 108 -13.52 -15.68 23.23
N ASP A 109 -13.32 -16.86 22.66
CA ASP A 109 -12.14 -17.68 22.96
C ASP A 109 -10.84 -16.99 22.51
N GLN A 110 -10.90 -16.16 21.46
CA GLN A 110 -9.76 -15.39 20.96
C GLN A 110 -9.33 -14.24 21.87
N VAL A 111 -10.26 -13.67 22.67
CA VAL A 111 -10.02 -12.39 23.39
C VAL A 111 -10.50 -12.36 24.84
N GLY A 112 -11.21 -13.39 25.29
CA GLY A 112 -11.83 -13.50 26.61
C GLY A 112 -10.88 -13.26 27.79
N PRO A 113 -9.66 -13.84 27.81
CA PRO A 113 -8.69 -13.59 28.86
C PRO A 113 -8.34 -12.11 29.06
N ARG A 114 -8.40 -11.30 27.98
CA ARG A 114 -8.11 -9.85 28.03
C ARG A 114 -9.22 -9.08 28.75
N GLY A 115 -10.41 -9.67 28.87
CA GLY A 115 -11.54 -9.10 29.60
C GLY A 115 -11.25 -8.92 31.10
N LEU A 116 -10.33 -9.69 31.69
CA LEU A 116 -9.94 -9.57 33.10
C LEU A 116 -9.47 -8.15 33.47
N LEU A 117 -8.82 -7.45 32.55
CA LEU A 117 -8.31 -6.09 32.77
C LEU A 117 -9.42 -5.03 32.85
N GLN A 118 -10.63 -5.36 32.40
CA GLN A 118 -11.75 -4.43 32.29
C GLN A 118 -12.99 -4.94 33.06
N TYR A 119 -12.90 -6.14 33.63
CA TYR A 119 -13.99 -6.78 34.36
C TYR A 119 -14.36 -5.95 35.59
N GLY A 120 -15.65 -5.72 35.82
CA GLY A 120 -16.16 -4.86 36.89
C GLY A 120 -16.25 -3.37 36.53
N GLY A 121 -15.61 -2.91 35.45
CA GLY A 121 -15.80 -1.56 34.90
C GLY A 121 -17.01 -1.45 33.96
N MET A 122 -17.51 -2.58 33.46
CA MET A 122 -18.69 -2.70 32.60
C MET A 122 -19.48 -3.95 32.99
N ASN A 123 -20.77 -3.99 32.66
CA ASN A 123 -21.50 -5.26 32.77
C ASN A 123 -20.96 -6.29 31.76
N PRO A 124 -21.02 -7.60 32.07
CA PRO A 124 -20.38 -8.63 31.24
C PRO A 124 -20.86 -8.68 29.77
N LYS A 125 -22.15 -8.40 29.51
CA LYS A 125 -22.71 -8.40 28.15
C LYS A 125 -22.12 -7.27 27.30
N MET A 126 -22.00 -6.08 27.89
CA MET A 126 -21.37 -4.93 27.24
C MET A 126 -19.89 -5.19 26.97
N LEU A 127 -19.16 -5.72 27.96
CA LEU A 127 -17.75 -6.04 27.81
C LEU A 127 -17.52 -7.08 26.70
N ALA A 128 -18.31 -8.16 26.66
CA ALA A 128 -18.22 -9.16 25.62
C ALA A 128 -18.39 -8.55 24.21
N GLY A 129 -19.45 -7.78 23.98
CA GLY A 129 -19.69 -7.11 22.70
C GLY A 129 -18.57 -6.14 22.33
N PHE A 130 -18.07 -5.35 23.28
CA PHE A 130 -16.96 -4.43 23.07
C PHE A 130 -15.66 -5.15 22.69
N LEU A 131 -15.34 -6.28 23.33
CA LEU A 131 -14.15 -7.08 23.01
C LEU A 131 -14.19 -7.62 21.57
N LEU A 132 -15.36 -8.07 21.11
CA LEU A 132 -15.52 -8.58 19.74
C LEU A 132 -15.35 -7.47 18.70
N TRP A 133 -16.00 -6.32 18.89
CA TRP A 133 -15.82 -5.17 17.99
C TRP A 133 -14.38 -4.69 17.96
N ARG A 134 -13.74 -4.55 19.14
CA ARG A 134 -12.33 -4.16 19.22
C ARG A 134 -11.41 -5.11 18.46
N LYS A 135 -11.66 -6.42 18.57
CA LYS A 135 -10.90 -7.43 17.84
C LYS A 135 -11.13 -7.35 16.34
N TRP A 136 -12.38 -7.19 15.92
CA TRP A 136 -12.73 -7.08 14.50
C TRP A 136 -12.08 -5.85 13.86
N ILE A 137 -12.16 -4.68 14.50
CA ILE A 137 -11.50 -3.45 14.04
C ILE A 137 -9.99 -3.64 13.94
N PHE A 138 -9.38 -4.24 14.97
CA PHE A 138 -7.94 -4.53 14.97
C PHE A 138 -7.54 -5.45 13.80
N ASP A 139 -8.35 -6.45 13.48
CA ASP A 139 -8.06 -7.36 12.37
C ASP A 139 -8.17 -6.66 11.00
N ILE A 140 -9.14 -5.77 10.83
CA ILE A 140 -9.26 -4.95 9.62
C ILE A 140 -8.04 -4.05 9.46
N ASP A 141 -7.67 -3.31 10.51
CA ASP A 141 -6.51 -2.40 10.48
C ASP A 141 -5.21 -3.16 10.21
N ASN A 142 -4.97 -4.27 10.91
CA ASN A 142 -3.79 -5.08 10.71
C ASN A 142 -3.68 -5.63 9.27
N ARG A 143 -4.81 -6.05 8.67
CA ARG A 143 -4.82 -6.50 7.27
C ARG A 143 -4.62 -5.35 6.29
N ALA A 144 -5.21 -4.19 6.53
CA ALA A 144 -4.97 -2.98 5.73
C ALA A 144 -3.48 -2.60 5.74
N GLY A 145 -2.85 -2.62 6.91
CA GLY A 145 -1.42 -2.33 7.08
C GLY A 145 -0.54 -3.34 6.33
N GLN A 146 -0.89 -4.63 6.37
CA GLN A 146 -0.18 -5.67 5.61
C GLN A 146 -0.27 -5.46 4.10
N GLU A 147 -1.48 -5.22 3.57
CA GLU A 147 -1.67 -4.97 2.14
C GLU A 147 -0.95 -3.69 1.68
N THR A 148 -0.96 -2.65 2.52
CA THR A 148 -0.24 -1.40 2.25
C THR A 148 1.26 -1.63 2.15
N GLY A 149 1.86 -2.38 3.08
CA GLY A 149 3.29 -2.71 3.04
C GLY A 149 3.68 -3.48 1.77
N TYR A 150 2.92 -4.51 1.40
CA TYR A 150 3.19 -5.29 0.18
C TYR A 150 3.00 -4.52 -1.13
N LEU A 151 2.24 -3.44 -1.10
CA LEU A 151 1.94 -2.63 -2.27
C LEU A 151 2.95 -1.50 -2.46
N PHE A 152 3.33 -0.85 -1.36
CA PHE A 152 4.02 0.43 -1.38
C PHE A 152 5.46 0.33 -1.88
N GLU A 153 6.25 -0.56 -1.29
CA GLU A 153 7.67 -0.73 -1.62
C GLU A 153 7.87 -1.10 -3.09
N PRO A 154 7.15 -2.09 -3.67
CA PRO A 154 7.33 -2.44 -5.07
C PRO A 154 6.92 -1.34 -6.04
N ILE A 155 5.87 -0.56 -5.71
CA ILE A 155 5.43 0.55 -6.56
C ILE A 155 6.48 1.65 -6.60
N ILE A 156 7.06 2.03 -5.45
CA ILE A 156 8.13 3.04 -5.44
C ILE A 156 9.36 2.51 -6.15
N ALA A 157 9.77 1.27 -5.89
CA ALA A 157 10.90 0.64 -6.55
C ALA A 157 10.75 0.70 -8.08
N ALA A 158 9.58 0.30 -8.60
CA ALA A 158 9.29 0.34 -10.02
C ALA A 158 9.28 1.77 -10.57
N ALA A 159 8.65 2.73 -9.87
CA ALA A 159 8.57 4.12 -10.28
C ALA A 159 9.93 4.78 -10.44
N ILE A 160 10.90 4.45 -9.57
CA ILE A 160 12.27 4.96 -9.68
C ILE A 160 13.18 4.08 -10.55
N GLY A 161 12.64 3.10 -11.29
CA GLY A 161 13.42 2.22 -12.16
C GLY A 161 14.36 1.26 -11.42
N GLY A 162 14.09 1.00 -10.13
CA GLY A 162 14.82 0.03 -9.33
C GLY A 162 14.10 -1.32 -9.23
N VAL A 163 14.72 -2.26 -8.52
CA VAL A 163 14.23 -3.64 -8.40
C VAL A 163 14.25 -4.09 -6.94
N PRO A 164 13.14 -4.60 -6.39
CA PRO A 164 13.13 -5.17 -5.05
C PRO A 164 13.95 -6.47 -5.01
N ALA A 165 14.69 -6.67 -3.93
CA ALA A 165 15.52 -7.85 -3.75
C ALA A 165 15.10 -8.65 -2.52
N SER A 166 14.57 -9.85 -2.74
CA SER A 166 14.31 -10.79 -1.64
C SER A 166 15.62 -11.27 -1.00
N ALA A 167 15.59 -11.59 0.30
CA ALA A 167 16.75 -12.09 1.03
C ALA A 167 17.46 -13.28 0.35
N ARG A 168 16.73 -14.15 -0.37
CA ARG A 168 17.31 -15.30 -1.08
C ARG A 168 18.13 -14.90 -2.30
N LYS A 169 17.72 -13.85 -3.03
CA LYS A 169 18.34 -13.43 -4.30
C LYS A 169 19.15 -12.13 -4.17
N SER A 170 19.19 -11.55 -2.97
CA SER A 170 19.80 -10.26 -2.76
C SER A 170 21.33 -10.31 -2.88
N PRO A 171 21.93 -9.35 -3.61
CA PRO A 171 23.37 -9.13 -3.62
C PRO A 171 23.86 -8.55 -2.28
N VAL A 172 23.00 -7.86 -1.52
CA VAL A 172 23.34 -7.38 -0.17
C VAL A 172 23.33 -8.57 0.80
N LYS A 173 24.44 -8.78 1.51
CA LYS A 173 24.62 -9.88 2.46
C LYS A 173 24.62 -9.37 3.89
N ARG A 174 24.13 -10.21 4.80
CA ARG A 174 24.19 -9.92 6.24
C ARG A 174 25.63 -10.02 6.71
N ARG A 175 26.16 -8.99 7.37
CA ARG A 175 27.52 -8.96 7.93
C ARG A 175 27.80 -10.15 8.85
N LYS A 176 26.81 -10.54 9.66
CA LYS A 176 26.93 -11.65 10.62
C LYS A 176 26.97 -13.04 9.97
N ASP A 177 26.49 -13.16 8.73
CA ASP A 177 26.43 -14.42 7.98
C ASP A 177 26.33 -14.11 6.48
N SER A 178 27.49 -14.06 5.81
CA SER A 178 27.59 -13.69 4.39
C SER A 178 26.89 -14.67 3.44
N ASN A 179 26.51 -15.85 3.91
CA ASN A 179 25.71 -16.81 3.15
C ASN A 179 24.22 -16.43 3.10
N LYS A 180 23.77 -15.50 3.95
CA LYS A 180 22.38 -15.02 4.00
C LYS A 180 22.28 -13.64 3.39
N GLY A 181 21.44 -13.53 2.36
CA GLY A 181 21.12 -12.22 1.79
C GLY A 181 20.17 -11.42 2.69
N ARG A 182 20.15 -10.12 2.43
CA ARG A 182 19.33 -9.13 3.09
C ARG A 182 18.16 -8.77 2.18
N GLN A 183 16.93 -8.70 2.70
CA GLN A 183 15.86 -8.11 1.91
C GLN A 183 16.16 -6.62 1.73
N VAL A 184 16.01 -6.13 0.51
CA VAL A 184 16.20 -4.72 0.15
C VAL A 184 14.97 -4.28 -0.62
N ASP A 185 14.37 -3.17 -0.18
CA ASP A 185 13.12 -2.67 -0.75
C ASP A 185 13.32 -2.26 -2.22
N CYS A 186 14.46 -1.64 -2.53
CA CYS A 186 14.82 -1.29 -3.88
C CYS A 186 16.34 -1.24 -4.09
N LEU A 187 16.81 -1.88 -5.15
CA LEU A 187 18.16 -1.72 -5.69
C LEU A 187 18.09 -0.91 -6.98
N ARG A 188 18.91 0.14 -7.08
CA ARG A 188 19.11 0.90 -8.31
C ARG A 188 20.59 1.24 -8.42
N GLU A 189 21.22 0.78 -9.51
CA GLU A 189 22.67 0.93 -9.72
C GLU A 189 23.47 0.38 -8.51
N ASN A 190 24.27 1.22 -7.86
CA ASN A 190 25.03 0.89 -6.66
C ASN A 190 24.34 1.36 -5.35
N ARG A 191 23.06 1.74 -5.40
CA ARG A 191 22.28 2.19 -4.23
C ARG A 191 21.32 1.11 -3.75
N ALA A 192 21.25 0.95 -2.44
CA ALA A 192 20.33 0.06 -1.74
C ALA A 192 19.40 0.89 -0.85
N TYR A 193 18.13 0.93 -1.22
CA TYR A 193 17.11 1.75 -0.59
C TYR A 193 16.37 0.96 0.48
N GLU A 194 16.21 1.59 1.64
CA GLU A 194 15.22 1.24 2.67
C GLU A 194 14.14 2.34 2.64
N ILE A 195 12.89 1.97 2.41
CA ILE A 195 11.78 2.89 2.20
C ILE A 195 10.78 2.74 3.33
N LYS A 196 10.48 3.84 4.04
CA LYS A 196 9.52 3.85 5.14
C LYS A 196 8.48 4.94 4.92
N ILE A 197 7.20 4.56 5.02
CA ILE A 197 6.10 5.53 5.04
C ILE A 197 6.17 6.36 6.32
N ARG A 198 6.31 5.69 7.48
CA ARG A 198 6.37 6.32 8.81
C ARG A 198 7.26 5.53 9.76
N MET A 199 7.98 6.23 10.63
CA MET A 199 8.69 5.63 11.75
C MET A 199 7.70 5.32 12.88
N THR A 200 7.14 4.10 12.91
CA THR A 200 6.25 3.68 14.01
C THR A 200 6.93 2.71 14.97
N ILE A 201 6.55 2.78 16.24
CA ILE A 201 7.06 1.89 17.29
C ILE A 201 6.48 0.47 17.14
N ALA A 202 5.30 0.32 16.52
CA ALA A 202 4.49 -0.90 16.61
C ALA A 202 4.97 -2.07 15.71
N ALA A 203 5.52 -1.79 14.52
CA ALA A 203 5.99 -2.85 13.61
C ALA A 203 7.42 -3.34 13.91
N SER A 204 8.23 -2.51 14.58
CA SER A 204 9.58 -2.85 15.01
C SER A 204 9.57 -3.33 16.47
N GLY A 205 9.26 -4.60 16.72
CA GLY A 205 9.61 -5.21 18.00
C GLY A 205 11.11 -4.98 18.29
N GLN A 206 11.51 -4.98 19.56
CA GLN A 206 12.89 -4.69 19.98
C GLN A 206 13.96 -5.51 19.21
N GLY A 207 13.62 -6.73 18.76
CA GLY A 207 14.48 -7.58 17.92
C GLY A 207 14.58 -7.16 16.44
N ARG A 208 13.58 -6.49 15.87
CA ARG A 208 13.62 -5.97 14.48
C ARG A 208 14.37 -4.65 14.37
N TRP A 209 14.38 -3.85 15.44
CA TRP A 209 15.12 -2.58 15.46
C TRP A 209 16.63 -2.78 15.26
N GLY A 210 17.20 -3.79 15.91
CA GLY A 210 18.61 -4.15 15.69
C GLY A 210 18.88 -4.59 14.25
N GLU A 211 17.93 -5.22 13.57
CA GLU A 211 18.07 -5.50 12.15
C GLU A 211 18.09 -4.20 11.36
N GLU A 212 17.14 -3.28 11.55
CA GLU A 212 17.09 -1.99 10.84
C GLU A 212 18.41 -1.20 10.96
N LEU A 213 19.02 -1.16 12.15
CA LEU A 213 20.30 -0.51 12.39
C LEU A 213 21.50 -1.22 11.75
N GLU A 214 21.41 -2.53 11.49
CA GLU A 214 22.45 -3.29 10.81
C GLU A 214 22.42 -3.13 9.28
N PHE A 215 21.26 -2.76 8.72
CA PHE A 215 21.06 -2.65 7.27
C PHE A 215 22.11 -1.78 6.55
N PRO A 216 22.45 -0.57 7.04
CA PRO A 216 23.37 0.30 6.31
C PRO A 216 24.77 -0.29 6.19
N GLU A 217 25.22 -0.95 7.24
CA GLU A 217 26.51 -1.61 7.27
C GLU A 217 26.52 -2.87 6.39
N ASP A 218 25.42 -3.65 6.37
CA ASP A 218 25.23 -4.77 5.44
C ASP A 218 25.37 -4.28 3.97
N CYS A 219 24.78 -3.14 3.64
CA CYS A 219 24.89 -2.52 2.31
C CYS A 219 26.33 -2.11 1.98
N ARG A 220 26.97 -1.36 2.88
CA ARG A 220 28.34 -0.86 2.72
C ARG A 220 29.34 -1.99 2.48
N GLN A 221 29.26 -3.06 3.28
CA GLN A 221 30.13 -4.23 3.12
C GLN A 221 29.88 -5.00 1.83
N SER A 222 28.65 -4.94 1.32
CA SER A 222 28.27 -5.54 0.04
C SER A 222 28.58 -4.63 -1.16
N GLY A 223 29.21 -3.47 -0.94
CA GLY A 223 29.59 -2.52 -1.99
C GLY A 223 28.48 -1.59 -2.47
N TYR A 224 27.39 -1.47 -1.70
CA TYR A 224 26.26 -0.58 -2.00
C TYR A 224 26.27 0.66 -1.09
N VAL A 225 25.81 1.78 -1.63
CA VAL A 225 25.49 3.00 -0.86
C VAL A 225 24.11 2.81 -0.23
N PRO A 226 23.99 2.76 1.11
CA PRO A 226 22.68 2.65 1.75
C PRO A 226 21.94 3.98 1.64
N VAL A 227 20.68 3.95 1.24
CA VAL A 227 19.82 5.14 1.11
C VAL A 227 18.57 4.95 1.96
N LEU A 228 18.32 5.85 2.89
CA LEU A 228 17.09 5.85 3.70
C LEU A 228 16.11 6.87 3.13
N ILE A 229 14.90 6.40 2.82
CA ILE A 229 13.76 7.22 2.43
C ILE A 229 12.71 7.14 3.54
N VAL A 230 12.37 8.27 4.15
CA VAL A 230 11.28 8.35 5.15
C VAL A 230 10.27 9.42 4.73
N LEU A 231 9.03 9.02 4.44
CA LEU A 231 8.06 9.93 3.82
C LEU A 231 7.32 10.80 4.84
N ASP A 232 7.03 10.27 6.01
CA ASP A 232 6.51 11.05 7.14
C ASP A 232 7.68 11.64 7.96
N PRO A 233 7.80 12.97 8.05
CA PRO A 233 8.87 13.64 8.78
C PRO A 233 8.64 13.75 10.30
N THR A 234 7.60 13.12 10.86
CA THR A 234 7.27 13.20 12.29
C THR A 234 8.52 12.90 13.14
N PRO A 235 9.01 13.87 13.95
CA PRO A 235 10.21 13.70 14.74
C PRO A 235 10.10 12.54 15.73
N SER A 236 11.14 11.70 15.80
CA SER A 236 11.24 10.67 16.84
C SER A 236 12.69 10.27 17.11
N PRO A 237 13.04 9.87 18.35
CA PRO A 237 14.40 9.41 18.66
C PRO A 237 14.87 8.24 17.80
N LYS A 238 13.94 7.36 17.39
CA LYS A 238 14.23 6.25 16.49
C LYS A 238 14.61 6.72 15.09
N LEU A 239 13.92 7.73 14.56
CA LEU A 239 14.29 8.33 13.29
C LEU A 239 15.71 8.89 13.36
N ASP A 240 16.04 9.63 14.42
CA ASP A 240 17.38 10.20 14.59
C ASP A 240 18.48 9.12 14.65
N GLU A 241 18.24 8.04 15.39
CA GLU A 241 19.16 6.90 15.50
C GLU A 241 19.37 6.21 14.15
N LEU A 242 18.30 5.94 13.40
CA LEU A 242 18.38 5.29 12.09
C LEU A 242 19.09 6.18 11.07
N ARG A 243 18.77 7.48 11.05
CA ARG A 243 19.47 8.46 10.18
C ARG A 243 20.96 8.46 10.47
N ALA A 244 21.35 8.49 11.74
CA ALA A 244 22.76 8.43 12.12
C ALA A 244 23.42 7.12 11.65
N ALA A 245 22.74 5.97 11.75
CA ALA A 245 23.26 4.70 11.27
C ALA A 245 23.55 4.70 9.75
N PHE A 246 22.63 5.25 8.95
CA PHE A 246 22.82 5.38 7.49
C PHE A 246 23.99 6.31 7.14
N LEU A 247 24.03 7.50 7.75
CA LEU A 247 25.10 8.48 7.50
C LEU A 247 26.48 7.96 7.95
N ASN A 248 26.56 7.29 9.09
CA ASN A 248 27.82 6.69 9.58
C ASN A 248 28.34 5.56 8.68
N ALA A 249 27.46 4.89 7.93
CA ALA A 249 27.83 3.91 6.92
C ALA A 249 28.21 4.55 5.56
N GLY A 250 28.28 5.88 5.48
CA GLY A 250 28.54 6.62 4.23
C GLY A 250 27.34 6.66 3.28
N GLY A 251 26.13 6.50 3.82
CA GLY A 251 24.88 6.51 3.07
C GLY A 251 24.25 7.88 2.89
N GLU A 252 23.07 7.88 2.26
CA GLU A 252 22.23 9.05 2.02
C GLU A 252 20.92 8.92 2.82
N VAL A 253 20.33 10.05 3.21
CA VAL A 253 19.10 10.10 4.00
C VAL A 253 18.21 11.22 3.47
N TYR A 254 16.97 10.88 3.12
CA TYR A 254 15.96 11.83 2.68
C TYR A 254 14.69 11.65 3.52
N VAL A 255 14.13 12.76 4.02
CA VAL A 255 12.99 12.74 4.94
C VAL A 255 11.94 13.76 4.51
N GLY A 256 10.66 13.40 4.58
CA GLY A 256 9.55 14.30 4.26
C GLY A 256 9.61 14.79 2.82
N GLN A 257 9.60 16.12 2.64
CA GLN A 257 9.63 16.74 1.31
C GLN A 257 10.91 16.41 0.53
N ASP A 258 12.06 16.26 1.21
CA ASP A 258 13.30 15.87 0.55
C ASP A 258 13.23 14.44 0.00
N ALA A 259 12.48 13.56 0.69
CA ALA A 259 12.24 12.20 0.24
C ALA A 259 11.39 12.18 -1.04
N TRP A 260 10.30 12.95 -1.07
CA TRP A 260 9.45 13.08 -2.26
C TRP A 260 10.21 13.68 -3.44
N ALA A 261 10.93 14.79 -3.24
CA ALA A 261 11.74 15.41 -4.28
C ALA A 261 12.80 14.46 -4.84
N HIS A 262 13.45 13.65 -3.99
CA HIS A 262 14.40 12.63 -4.43
C HIS A 262 13.73 11.56 -5.30
N LEU A 263 12.58 11.02 -4.87
CA LEU A 263 11.85 10.01 -5.63
C LEU A 263 11.34 10.54 -6.97
N GLU A 264 10.79 11.75 -7.00
CA GLU A 264 10.31 12.40 -8.23
C GLU A 264 11.43 12.63 -9.23
N HIS A 265 12.57 13.14 -8.77
CA HIS A 265 13.74 13.34 -9.62
C HIS A 265 14.19 12.02 -10.26
N LEU A 266 14.22 10.96 -9.46
CA LEU A 266 14.62 9.63 -9.90
C LEU A 266 13.62 8.96 -10.84
N ALA A 267 12.32 9.21 -10.66
CA ALA A 267 11.23 8.61 -11.43
C ALA A 267 11.09 9.22 -12.84
N GLY A 268 11.55 10.47 -13.03
CA GLY A 268 11.34 11.20 -14.27
C GLY A 268 9.88 11.63 -14.46
N SER A 269 9.57 12.37 -15.53
CA SER A 269 8.30 13.10 -15.67
C SER A 269 7.05 12.22 -15.58
N THR A 270 7.06 11.05 -16.20
CA THR A 270 5.90 10.17 -16.31
C THR A 270 5.61 9.48 -14.97
N MET A 271 6.62 8.83 -14.37
CA MET A 271 6.44 8.12 -13.10
C MET A 271 6.40 9.06 -11.89
N ALA A 272 7.01 10.25 -11.95
CA ALA A 272 6.79 11.28 -10.93
C ALA A 272 5.31 11.71 -10.89
N ARG A 273 4.65 11.85 -12.06
CA ARG A 273 3.21 12.13 -12.11
C ARG A 273 2.40 11.01 -11.48
N PHE A 274 2.76 9.74 -11.73
CA PHE A 274 2.14 8.61 -11.05
C PHE A 274 2.32 8.69 -9.52
N LEU A 275 3.55 8.89 -9.03
CA LEU A 275 3.83 8.97 -7.59
C LEU A 275 3.03 10.09 -6.93
N GLU A 276 2.99 11.26 -7.55
CA GLU A 276 2.25 12.41 -7.03
C GLU A 276 0.74 12.12 -6.97
N GLN A 277 0.14 11.64 -8.06
CA GLN A 277 -1.31 11.45 -8.13
C GLN A 277 -1.82 10.26 -7.32
N TYR A 278 -1.04 9.17 -7.25
CA TYR A 278 -1.50 7.89 -6.73
C TYR A 278 -0.94 7.49 -5.37
N VAL A 279 0.09 8.20 -4.91
CA VAL A 279 0.76 7.88 -3.66
C VAL A 279 0.83 9.11 -2.76
N HIS A 280 1.50 10.19 -3.19
CA HIS A 280 1.76 11.34 -2.36
C HIS A 280 0.49 12.15 -2.04
N ASN A 281 -0.20 12.66 -3.05
CA ASN A 281 -1.38 13.51 -2.85
C ASN A 281 -2.51 12.82 -2.07
N PRO A 282 -2.87 11.54 -2.34
CA PRO A 282 -3.88 10.85 -1.53
C PRO A 282 -3.53 10.78 -0.03
N LEU A 283 -2.24 10.61 0.30
CA LEU A 283 -1.78 10.62 1.70
C LEU A 283 -1.90 12.02 2.31
N GLN A 284 -1.51 13.06 1.55
CA GLN A 284 -1.62 14.45 2.03
C GLN A 284 -3.08 14.86 2.26
N VAL A 285 -4.00 14.47 1.36
CA VAL A 285 -5.44 14.73 1.53
C VAL A 285 -5.95 14.07 2.81
N LEU A 286 -5.63 12.80 3.06
CA LEU A 286 -6.07 12.13 4.30
C LEU A 286 -5.51 12.77 5.57
N LEU A 287 -4.25 13.22 5.55
CA LEU A 287 -3.64 13.91 6.69
C LEU A 287 -4.24 15.30 6.91
N ALA A 288 -4.59 16.02 5.85
CA ALA A 288 -5.22 17.33 5.94
C ALA A 288 -6.65 17.28 6.49
N GLU A 289 -7.33 16.15 6.32
CA GLU A 289 -8.68 15.88 6.85
C GLU A 289 -8.65 15.30 8.28
N GLU A 290 -7.51 15.31 8.98
CA GLU A 290 -7.44 14.86 10.37
C GLU A 290 -8.41 15.68 11.24
N PRO A 291 -9.42 15.04 11.85
CA PRO A 291 -10.47 15.79 12.53
C PRO A 291 -9.97 16.31 13.88
N THR A 292 -10.29 17.57 14.18
CA THR A 292 -9.96 18.18 15.49
C THR A 292 -10.70 17.53 16.66
N GLN A 293 -11.85 16.91 16.39
CA GLN A 293 -12.62 16.12 17.33
C GLN A 293 -13.00 14.80 16.66
N LEU A 294 -12.86 13.69 17.39
CA LEU A 294 -13.19 12.38 16.85
C LEU A 294 -14.70 12.33 16.53
N PRO A 295 -15.09 12.03 15.27
CA PRO A 295 -16.51 11.93 14.92
C PRO A 295 -17.15 10.71 15.57
N ASP A 296 -18.47 10.78 15.73
CA ASP A 296 -19.25 9.63 16.17
C ASP A 296 -19.09 8.46 15.18
N LEU A 297 -18.85 7.28 15.72
CA LEU A 297 -18.73 6.04 14.97
C LEU A 297 -19.86 5.09 15.36
N LEU A 298 -20.63 4.65 14.36
CA LEU A 298 -21.56 3.55 14.51
C LEU A 298 -21.15 2.40 13.58
N LEU A 299 -21.00 1.22 14.18
CA LEU A 299 -20.77 -0.04 13.47
C LEU A 299 -21.97 -0.95 13.72
N ALA A 300 -22.58 -1.43 12.63
CA ALA A 300 -23.65 -2.42 12.69
C ALA A 300 -23.35 -3.53 11.71
N MET A 301 -23.38 -4.79 12.18
CA MET A 301 -23.19 -5.96 11.33
C MET A 301 -24.44 -6.81 11.36
N GLY A 302 -25.09 -6.93 10.21
CA GLY A 302 -26.17 -7.88 9.95
C GLY A 302 -25.68 -9.06 9.11
N ASP A 303 -26.62 -9.90 8.70
CA ASP A 303 -26.34 -11.08 7.88
C ASP A 303 -25.91 -10.74 6.45
N GLU A 304 -26.49 -9.68 5.88
CA GLU A 304 -26.26 -9.27 4.50
C GLU A 304 -25.29 -8.09 4.36
N TYR A 305 -25.17 -7.25 5.39
CA TYR A 305 -24.39 -6.01 5.30
C TYR A 305 -23.65 -5.70 6.60
N LEU A 306 -22.47 -5.09 6.42
CA LEU A 306 -21.80 -4.29 7.43
C LEU A 306 -22.06 -2.82 7.10
N THR A 307 -22.59 -2.08 8.05
CA THR A 307 -22.79 -0.64 7.95
C THR A 307 -21.80 0.08 8.86
N ILE A 308 -21.08 1.04 8.26
CA ILE A 308 -20.16 1.93 8.96
C ILE A 308 -20.66 3.34 8.76
N ARG A 309 -20.97 4.02 9.86
CA ARG A 309 -21.35 5.43 9.86
C ARG A 309 -20.35 6.25 10.65
N VAL A 310 -19.79 7.28 10.02
CA VAL A 310 -18.82 8.22 10.60
C VAL A 310 -19.38 9.63 10.45
N GLY A 311 -19.74 10.27 11.56
CA GLY A 311 -20.50 11.51 11.51
C GLY A 311 -21.82 11.32 10.75
N ASP A 312 -22.03 12.13 9.72
CA ASP A 312 -23.24 12.11 8.90
C ASP A 312 -23.14 11.23 7.64
N GLU A 313 -21.97 10.62 7.40
CA GLU A 313 -21.75 9.76 6.25
C GLU A 313 -21.87 8.28 6.61
N GLU A 314 -22.50 7.52 5.73
CA GLU A 314 -22.71 6.09 5.88
C GLU A 314 -22.28 5.36 4.61
N PHE A 315 -21.59 4.24 4.78
CA PHE A 315 -21.36 3.30 3.70
C PHE A 315 -21.64 1.86 4.16
N SER A 316 -22.22 1.08 3.24
CA SER A 316 -22.61 -0.30 3.47
C SER A 316 -21.77 -1.24 2.60
N ILE A 317 -21.27 -2.31 3.21
CA ILE A 317 -20.48 -3.34 2.56
C ILE A 317 -21.29 -4.63 2.55
N PRO A 318 -21.50 -5.27 1.38
CA PRO A 318 -22.16 -6.57 1.33
C PRO A 318 -21.33 -7.62 2.05
N ARG A 319 -21.99 -8.48 2.82
CA ARG A 319 -21.36 -9.58 3.55
C ARG A 319 -21.51 -10.85 2.74
N THR A 320 -20.38 -11.45 2.40
CA THR A 320 -20.39 -12.84 1.95
C THR A 320 -20.14 -13.68 3.19
N ARG A 321 -21.14 -14.45 3.63
CA ARG A 321 -20.87 -15.54 4.58
C ARG A 321 -19.89 -16.47 3.89
N THR A 322 -18.61 -16.40 4.25
CA THR A 322 -17.73 -17.54 4.08
C THR A 322 -18.37 -18.63 4.92
N GLY A 323 -18.87 -19.69 4.28
CA GLY A 323 -19.39 -20.86 4.99
C GLY A 323 -18.41 -21.23 6.11
N GLU A 324 -18.96 -21.49 7.29
CA GLU A 324 -18.22 -21.88 8.48
C GLU A 324 -17.29 -23.07 8.18
N ASP A 325 -16.10 -22.99 8.77
CA ASP A 325 -15.30 -24.05 9.40
C ASP A 325 -15.40 -25.49 8.86
#